data_AF-A0A536YNW1-F1
#
_entry.id   AF-A0A536YNW1-F1
#
_cell.length_a   1.000
_cell.length_b   1.000
_cell.length_c   1.000
_cell.angle_alpha   90.00
_cell.angle_beta   90.00
_cell.angle_gamma   90.00
#
_symmetry.space_group_name_H-M   'P 1'
#
loop_
_entity.id
_entity.type
_entity.pdbx_description
1 polymer ?
#
loop_
_entity_poly.entity_id
_entity_poly.type
_entity_poly.pdbx_seq_one_letter_code
_entity_poly.pdbx_strand_id
1 'polypeptide(L)' 'RELKIPVIASGGINSLKDIKELACYESEGVSGAIAGRALYEGTLDFKAALKAAKGK' A
#
# COMPACT_ATOMS: atom_id res chain seq x y z
N ARG A 1 1.42 7.24 -16.77
CA ARG A 1 1.53 8.71 -17.05
C ARG A 1 1.63 9.36 -15.68
N GLU A 2 2.75 9.98 -15.34
CA GLU A 2 3.02 10.41 -13.95
C GLU A 2 2.09 11.54 -13.48
N LEU A 3 1.53 11.38 -12.28
CA LEU A 3 0.71 12.39 -11.61
C LEU A 3 1.61 13.47 -11.00
N LYS A 4 1.23 14.74 -11.17
CA LYS A 4 1.95 15.88 -10.57
C LYS A 4 1.66 16.07 -9.08
N ILE A 5 0.54 15.53 -8.61
CA ILE A 5 0.11 15.61 -7.22
C ILE A 5 0.21 14.19 -6.66
N PRO A 6 1.02 13.96 -5.62
CA PRO A 6 1.10 12.65 -4.96
C PRO A 6 -0.28 12.20 -4.47
N VAL A 7 -0.60 10.93 -4.67
CA VAL A 7 -1.89 10.34 -4.27
C VAL A 7 -1.69 9.23 -3.23
N ILE A 8 -2.66 9.15 -2.33
CA ILE A 8 -2.74 8.09 -1.32
C ILE A 8 -3.88 7.15 -1.71
N ALA A 9 -3.58 5.86 -1.83
CA ALA A 9 -4.62 4.85 -2.04
C ALA A 9 -5.44 4.65 -0.76
N SER A 10 -6.74 4.90 -0.80
CA SER A 10 -7.56 5.07 0.42
C SER A 10 -8.16 3.77 1.00
N GLY A 11 -7.99 2.60 0.38
CA GLY A 11 -8.55 1.36 0.93
C GLY A 11 -8.49 0.15 -0.02
N GLY A 12 -9.06 -0.97 0.43
CA GLY A 12 -9.08 -2.25 -0.31
C GLY A 12 -7.89 -3.18 -0.05
N ILE A 13 -6.95 -2.77 0.79
CA ILE A 13 -5.75 -3.54 1.13
C ILE A 13 -6.13 -4.66 2.11
N ASN A 14 -6.02 -5.90 1.64
CA ASN A 14 -6.33 -7.10 2.41
C ASN A 14 -5.12 -8.06 2.50
N SER A 15 -4.10 -7.87 1.66
CA SER A 15 -2.97 -8.78 1.55
C SER A 15 -1.65 -8.07 1.26
N LEU A 16 -0.54 -8.80 1.47
CA LEU A 16 0.78 -8.34 1.04
C LEU A 16 0.92 -8.21 -0.48
N LYS A 17 0.06 -8.89 -1.25
CA LYS A 17 0.03 -8.78 -2.70
C LYS A 17 -0.45 -7.39 -3.12
N ASP A 18 -1.55 -6.92 -2.51
CA ASP A 18 -2.11 -5.58 -2.80
C ASP A 18 -1.07 -4.49 -2.54
N ILE A 19 -0.28 -4.63 -1.47
CA ILE A 19 0.80 -3.68 -1.12
C ILE A 19 1.90 -3.68 -2.18
N LYS A 20 2.34 -4.86 -2.63
CA LYS A 20 3.37 -4.97 -3.67
C LYS A 20 2.89 -4.41 -5.00
N GLU A 21 1.63 -4.67 -5.34
CA GLU A 21 1.02 -4.14 -6.55
C GLU A 21 0.90 -2.62 -6.49
N LEU A 22 0.46 -2.05 -5.36
CA LEU A 22 0.43 -0.61 -5.15
C LEU A 22 1.82 0.03 -5.26
N ALA A 23 2.86 -0.62 -4.73
CA ALA A 23 4.24 -0.13 -4.80
C ALA A 23 4.75 0.01 -6.25
N CYS A 24 4.25 -0.81 -7.20
CA CYS A 24 4.61 -0.67 -8.62
C CYS A 24 4.18 0.67 -9.23
N TYR A 25 3.21 1.37 -8.62
CA TYR A 25 2.70 2.65 -9.10
C TYR A 25 3.37 3.86 -8.44
N GLU A 26 4.45 3.67 -7.67
CA GLU A 26 5.21 4.77 -7.05
C GLU A 26 5.67 5.79 -8.10
N SER A 27 6.25 5.31 -9.21
CA SER A 27 6.68 6.15 -10.33
C SER A 27 5.53 6.83 -11.09
N GLU A 28 4.28 6.45 -10.82
CA GLU A 28 3.10 7.08 -11.39
C GLU A 28 2.46 8.12 -10.43
N GLY A 29 3.00 8.26 -9.22
CA GLY A 29 2.59 9.25 -8.23
C GLY A 29 1.84 8.69 -7.01
N VAL A 30 1.75 7.36 -6.85
CA VAL A 30 1.22 6.76 -5.62
C VAL A 30 2.27 6.86 -4.52
N SER A 31 2.02 7.71 -3.51
CA SER A 31 2.97 7.98 -2.44
C SER A 31 2.69 7.21 -1.14
N GLY A 32 1.59 6.49 -1.07
CA GLY A 32 1.23 5.74 0.11
C GLY A 32 -0.16 5.13 0.03
N ALA A 33 -0.54 4.45 1.11
CA ALA A 33 -1.84 3.82 1.18
C ALA A 33 -2.38 3.73 2.62
N ILE A 34 -3.70 3.69 2.75
CA ILE A 34 -4.42 3.59 4.02
C ILE A 34 -4.98 2.17 4.15
N ALA A 35 -4.53 1.44 5.17
CA ALA A 35 -5.07 0.15 5.56
C ALA A 35 -5.84 0.28 6.87
N GLY A 36 -7.08 -0.21 6.90
CA GLY A 36 -7.97 -0.13 8.06
C GLY A 36 -8.36 -1.51 8.56
N ARG A 37 -9.57 -1.95 8.22
CA ARG A 37 -10.20 -3.20 8.70
C ARG A 37 -9.27 -4.41 8.76
N ALA A 38 -8.46 -4.65 7.73
CA ALA A 38 -7.55 -5.80 7.69
C ALA A 38 -6.47 -5.79 8.80
N LEU A 39 -6.02 -4.59 9.23
CA LEU A 39 -5.13 -4.44 10.38
C LEU A 39 -5.88 -4.66 11.69
N TYR A 40 -7.11 -4.14 11.81
CA TYR A 40 -7.92 -4.28 13.03
C TYR A 40 -8.38 -5.71 13.28
N GLU A 41 -8.70 -6.46 12.23
CA GLU A 41 -9.10 -7.86 12.30
C GLU A 41 -7.89 -8.83 12.34
N GLY A 42 -6.66 -8.31 12.22
CA GLY A 42 -5.43 -9.11 12.23
C GLY A 42 -5.24 -9.99 10.99
N THR A 43 -6.04 -9.81 9.94
CA THR A 43 -5.90 -10.54 8.67
C THR A 43 -4.71 -10.05 7.85
N LEU A 44 -4.21 -8.86 8.14
CA LEU A 44 -2.97 -8.30 7.61
C LEU A 44 -1.96 -8.04 8.74
N ASP A 45 -0.79 -8.67 8.69
CA ASP A 45 0.29 -8.39 9.64
C ASP A 45 0.95 -7.03 9.35
N PHE A 46 0.93 -6.13 10.33
CA PHE A 46 1.44 -4.77 10.18
C PHE A 46 2.95 -4.72 9.86
N LYS A 47 3.76 -5.58 10.50
CA LYS A 47 5.21 -5.59 10.29
C LYS A 47 5.56 -6.10 8.89
N ALA A 48 4.90 -7.16 8.44
CA ALA A 48 5.05 -7.71 7.11
C ALA A 48 4.56 -6.72 6.04
N ALA A 49 3.45 -6.02 6.29
CA ALA A 49 2.93 -4.97 5.42
C ALA A 49 3.94 -3.83 5.24
N LEU A 50 4.51 -3.31 6.34
CA LEU A 50 5.57 -2.29 6.28
C LEU A 50 6.81 -2.78 5.53
N LYS A 51 7.22 -4.03 5.76
CA LYS A 51 8.38 -4.62 5.05
C LYS A 51 8.10 -4.77 3.55
N ALA A 52 6.88 -5.12 3.16
CA ALA A 52 6.47 -5.22 1.76
C ALA A 52 6.42 -3.85 1.07
N ALA A 53 5.96 -2.81 1.78
CA ALA A 53 5.88 -1.44 1.25
C ALA A 53 7.25 -0.76 1.10
N LYS A 54 8.23 -1.12 1.94
CA LYS A 54 9.58 -0.53 1.95
C LYS A 54 10.50 -0.97 0.80
N GLY A 55 9.98 -1.63 -0.25
CA GLY A 55 10.68 -2.03 -1.48
C GLY A 55 12.22 -2.12 -1.38
N LYS A 56 12.76 -3.34 -1.33
CA LYS A 56 14.21 -3.49 -1.57
C LYS A 56 14.57 -3.04 -2.98
#